data_AF-A0AAW7D3D5-F1
#
_entry.id   AF-A0AAW7D3D5-F1
#
_cell.length_a   1.000
_cell.length_b   1.000
_cell.length_c   1.000
_cell.angle_alpha   90.00
_cell.angle_beta   90.00
_cell.angle_gamma   90.00
#
_symmetry.space_group_name_H-M   'P 1'
#
loop_
_entity.id
_entity.type
_entity.pdbx_description
1 polymer ?
#
loop_
_entity_poly.entity_id
_entity_poly.type
_entity_poly.pdbx_seq_one_letter_code
_entity_poly.pdbx_strand_id
1 'polypeptide(L)' 'MEFFTSESPLNKNRQQKVDESEWCKRLFEWVSNIRKSNIGISYFTNINPYSLEVNEWARRVKELEWLRKEQSKTQNPDE' A
#
# COMPACT_ATOMS: atom_id res chain seq x y z
N MET A 1 41.25 19.42 -23.83
CA MET A 1 40.36 19.03 -22.71
C MET A 1 38.96 19.37 -23.14
N GLU A 2 38.25 18.40 -23.71
CA GLU A 2 36.85 18.58 -24.12
C GLU A 2 35.96 18.31 -22.91
N PHE A 3 35.15 19.30 -22.54
CA PHE A 3 34.16 19.16 -21.48
C PHE A 3 33.00 18.33 -22.02
N PHE A 4 32.89 17.08 -21.58
CA PHE A 4 31.65 16.32 -21.69
C PHE A 4 30.59 17.02 -20.84
N THR A 5 29.76 17.86 -21.46
CA THR A 5 28.47 18.20 -20.89
C THR A 5 27.59 16.98 -21.06
N SER A 6 27.58 16.09 -20.06
CA SER A 6 26.53 15.10 -19.94
C SER A 6 25.24 15.86 -19.72
N GLU A 7 24.45 15.98 -20.79
CA GLU A 7 23.05 16.38 -20.68
C GLU A 7 22.39 15.44 -19.68
N SER A 8 22.14 15.95 -18.48
CA SER A 8 21.29 15.28 -17.51
C SER A 8 19.94 15.10 -18.20
N PRO A 9 19.40 13.88 -18.37
CA PRO A 9 18.08 13.74 -18.94
C PRO A 9 17.13 14.41 -17.97
N LEU A 10 16.65 15.60 -18.34
CA LEU A 10 15.59 16.32 -17.65
C LEU A 10 14.45 15.32 -17.47
N ASN A 11 14.36 14.75 -16.27
CA ASN A 11 13.25 13.92 -15.86
C ASN A 11 12.05 14.85 -15.86
N LYS A 12 11.31 14.82 -16.96
CA LYS A 12 10.04 15.52 -17.13
C LYS A 12 9.08 14.85 -16.16
N ASN A 13 9.12 15.28 -14.90
CA ASN A 13 8.03 15.12 -13.96
C ASN A 13 6.82 15.81 -14.57
N ARG A 14 6.11 15.08 -15.43
CA ARG A 14 4.84 15.47 -16.01
C ARG A 14 3.87 15.40 -14.85
N GLN A 15 3.79 16.49 -14.08
CA GLN A 15 2.69 16.72 -13.14
C GLN A 15 1.42 16.68 -13.98
N GLN A 16 0.81 15.49 -14.10
CA GLN A 16 -0.51 15.36 -14.67
C GLN A 16 -1.41 16.18 -13.76
N LYS A 17 -2.05 17.22 -14.32
CA LYS A 17 -3.17 17.89 -13.65
C LYS A 17 -4.25 16.83 -13.50
N VAL A 18 -4.31 16.21 -12.33
CA VAL A 18 -5.38 15.28 -11.97
C VAL A 18 -6.61 16.15 -11.75
N ASP A 19 -7.68 15.85 -12.48
CA ASP A 19 -8.97 16.48 -12.26
C ASP A 19 -9.44 16.25 -10.81
N GLU A 20 -10.12 17.22 -10.20
CA GLU A 20 -10.53 17.15 -8.80
C GLU A 20 -11.41 15.92 -8.54
N SER A 21 -12.29 15.57 -9.48
CA SER A 21 -13.13 14.36 -9.40
C SER A 21 -12.30 13.08 -9.37
N GLU A 22 -11.29 13.01 -10.23
CA GLU A 22 -10.37 11.86 -10.29
C GLU A 22 -9.50 11.76 -9.04
N TRP A 23 -9.05 12.89 -8.49
CA TRP A 23 -8.31 12.92 -7.23
C TRP A 23 -9.17 12.42 -6.06
N CYS A 24 -10.42 12.88 -5.97
CA CYS A 24 -11.37 12.42 -4.94
C CYS A 24 -11.63 10.92 -5.02
N LYS A 25 -11.78 10.36 -6.23
CA LYS A 25 -11.94 8.91 -6.44
C LYS A 25 -10.74 8.12 -5.94
N ARG A 26 -9.53 8.54 -6.30
CA ARG A 26 -8.28 7.90 -5.86
C ARG A 26 -8.10 7.97 -4.36
N LEU A 27 -8.41 9.12 -3.76
CA LEU A 27 -8.35 9.28 -2.31
C LEU A 27 -9.34 8.35 -1.62
N PHE A 28 -10.58 8.28 -2.11
CA PHE A 28 -11.59 7.39 -1.56
C PHE A 28 -11.15 5.92 -1.62
N GLU A 29 -10.61 5.48 -2.76
CA GLU A 29 -10.08 4.13 -2.92
C GLU A 29 -8.93 3.85 -1.94
N TRP A 30 -8.01 4.80 -1.80
CA TRP A 30 -6.88 4.68 -0.89
C TRP A 30 -7.33 4.58 0.58
N VAL A 31 -8.26 5.45 1.02
CA VAL A 31 -8.83 5.41 2.37
C VAL A 31 -9.60 4.10 2.61
N SER A 32 -10.35 3.63 1.61
CA SER A 32 -11.07 2.36 1.68
C SER A 32 -10.12 1.18 1.89
N ASN A 33 -9.00 1.15 1.16
CA ASN A 33 -7.98 0.12 1.30
C ASN A 33 -7.30 0.16 2.67
N ILE A 34 -6.97 1.34 3.20
CA ILE A 34 -6.44 1.46 4.57
C ILE A 34 -7.44 0.93 5.59
N ARG A 35 -8.72 1.29 5.46
CA ARG A 35 -9.75 0.83 6.39
C ARG A 35 -9.88 -0.70 6.38
N LYS A 36 -9.84 -1.32 5.20
CA LYS A 36 -9.87 -2.79 5.07
C LYS A 36 -8.66 -3.44 5.76
N SER A 37 -7.46 -2.87 5.59
CA SER A 37 -6.26 -3.36 6.28
C SER A 37 -6.38 -3.23 7.80
N ASN A 38 -6.86 -2.09 8.30
CA ASN A 38 -7.05 -1.84 9.73
C ASN A 38 -8.06 -2.81 10.36
N ILE A 39 -9.21 -3.02 9.70
CA ILE A 39 -10.21 -4.01 10.14
C ILE A 39 -9.56 -5.40 10.19
N GLY A 40 -8.82 -5.76 9.16
CA GLY A 40 -8.11 -7.03 9.10
C GLY A 40 -7.10 -7.20 10.23
N ILE A 41 -6.26 -6.21 10.48
CA ILE A 41 -5.26 -6.25 11.58
C ILE A 41 -5.99 -6.46 12.90
N SER A 42 -7.03 -5.66 13.17
CA SER A 42 -7.81 -5.78 14.41
C SER A 42 -8.45 -7.16 14.55
N TYR A 43 -9.01 -7.71 13.48
CA TYR A 43 -9.68 -9.01 13.49
C TYR A 43 -8.73 -10.18 13.70
N PHE A 44 -7.58 -10.19 13.01
CA PHE A 44 -6.65 -11.33 13.03
C PHE A 44 -5.63 -11.28 14.17
N THR A 45 -5.26 -10.09 14.62
CA THR A 45 -4.19 -9.91 15.62
C THR A 45 -4.68 -9.37 16.95
N ASN A 46 -5.95 -8.95 17.06
CA ASN A 46 -6.51 -8.26 18.22
C ASN A 46 -5.75 -6.99 18.64
N ILE A 47 -5.01 -6.38 17.71
CA ILE A 47 -4.27 -5.14 17.91
C ILE A 47 -5.08 -3.97 17.37
N ASN A 48 -5.15 -2.86 18.12
CA ASN A 48 -5.68 -1.61 17.60
C ASN A 48 -4.69 -1.01 16.58
N PRO A 49 -5.01 -0.94 15.27
CA PRO A 49 -4.08 -0.47 14.26
C PRO A 49 -3.75 1.04 14.38
N TYR A 50 -4.60 1.82 15.05
CA TYR A 50 -4.41 3.26 15.21
C TYR A 50 -3.47 3.64 16.36
N SER A 51 -3.16 2.69 17.24
CA SER A 51 -2.15 2.87 18.29
C SER A 51 -0.75 2.43 17.84
N LEU A 52 -0.60 2.02 16.58
CA LEU A 52 0.68 1.53 16.05
C LEU A 52 1.48 2.66 15.43
N GLU A 53 2.79 2.65 15.71
CA GLU A 53 3.76 3.40 14.92
C GLU A 53 3.75 2.91 13.46
N VAL A 54 4.06 3.78 12.51
CA VAL A 54 3.98 3.49 11.07
C VAL A 54 4.76 2.22 10.69
N ASN A 55 5.95 2.03 11.28
CA ASN A 55 6.80 0.87 11.02
C ASN A 55 6.23 -0.44 11.59
N GLU A 56 5.53 -0.36 12.72
CA GLU A 56 4.85 -1.50 13.33
C GLU A 56 3.59 -1.82 12.52
N TRP A 57 2.81 -0.82 12.12
CA TRP A 57 1.65 -0.97 11.24
C TRP A 57 2.02 -1.65 9.92
N ALA A 58 3.09 -1.21 9.27
CA ALA A 58 3.57 -1.81 8.01
C ALA A 58 3.96 -3.30 8.18
N ARG A 59 4.53 -3.67 9.33
CA ARG A 59 4.80 -5.08 9.66
C ARG A 59 3.50 -5.87 9.81
N ARG A 60 2.52 -5.34 10.54
CA ARG A 60 1.20 -5.99 10.72
C ARG A 60 0.43 -6.16 9.41
N VAL A 61 0.54 -5.23 8.46
CA VAL A 61 -0.03 -5.40 7.12
C VAL A 61 0.59 -6.58 6.38
N LYS A 62 1.92 -6.75 6.45
CA LYS A 62 2.60 -7.91 5.83
C LYS A 62 2.23 -9.24 6.52
N GLU A 63 2.14 -9.24 7.85
CA GLU A 63 1.66 -10.42 8.60
C GLU A 63 0.25 -10.82 8.16
N LEU A 64 -0.63 -9.85 7.96
CA LEU A 64 -1.98 -10.08 7.49
C LEU A 64 -2.03 -10.66 6.06
N GLU A 65 -1.17 -10.20 5.16
CA GLU A 65 -1.03 -10.82 3.82
C GLU A 65 -0.56 -12.26 3.91
N TRP A 66 0.37 -12.56 4.81
CA TRP A 66 0.84 -13.93 5.05
C TRP A 66 -0.29 -14.80 5.61
N LEU A 67 -1.03 -14.34 6.62
CA LEU A 67 -2.17 -15.07 7.20
C LEU A 67 -3.23 -15.40 6.15
N ARG A 68 -3.55 -14.46 5.25
CA ARG A 68 -4.49 -14.68 4.14
C ARG A 68 -4.01 -15.77 3.18
N LYS A 69 -2.71 -15.79 2.86
CA LYS A 69 -2.12 -16.83 2.01
C LYS A 69 -2.15 -18.20 2.67
N GLU A 70 -1.85 -18.28 3.97
CA GLU A 70 -1.93 -19.53 4.71
C GLU A 70 -3.37 -20.06 4.76
N GLN A 71 -4.36 -19.21 5.04
CA GLN A 71 -5.78 -19.61 5.02
C GLN A 71 -6.24 -20.12 3.66
N SER A 72 -5.80 -19.49 2.56
CA SER A 72 -6.13 -19.97 1.22
C SER A 72 -5.55 -21.35 0.89
N LYS A 73 -4.42 -21.72 1.51
CA LYS A 73 -3.86 -23.07 1.37
C LYS A 73 -4.67 -24.10 2.16
N THR A 74 -5.17 -23.73 3.34
CA THR A 74 -5.96 -24.63 4.18
C THR A 74 -7.39 -24.83 3.65
N GLN A 75 -7.92 -23.89 2.87
CA GLN A 75 -9.25 -23.98 2.27
C GLN A 75 -9.31 -24.80 0.97
N ASN A 76 -8.17 -25.24 0.42
CA ASN A 76 -8.09 -26.21 -0.66
C ASN A 76 -7.32 -27.47 -0.21
N PRO A 77 -7.90 -28.35 0.62
CA PRO A 77 -7.23 -29.60 0.99
C PRO A 77 -7.34 -30.68 -0.10
N ASP A 78 -8.25 -30.57 -1.07
CA ASP A 78 -8.54 -31.62 -2.06
C ASP A 78 -8.76 -31.04 -3.47
N GLU A 79 -7.67 -30.80 -4.20
CA GLU A 79 -7.56 -31.01 -5.66
C GLU A 79 -6.31 -31.85 -5.93
#